data_AF-A0A4Y3FSX2-F1
#
_entry.id   AF-A0A4Y3FSX2-F1
#
_cell.length_a   1.000
_cell.length_b   1.000
_cell.length_c   1.000
_cell.angle_alpha   90.00
_cell.angle_beta   90.00
_cell.angle_gamma   90.00
#
_symmetry.space_group_name_H-M   'P 1'
#
loop_
_entity.id
_entity.type
_entity.pdbx_description
1 polymer ?
#
loop_
_entity_poly.entity_id
_entity_poly.type
_entity_poly.pdbx_seq_one_letter_code
_entity_poly.pdbx_strand_id
1 'polypeptide(L)'
;MVYKSGDSEIRTDIMLYVNGIPLVNLELKDPTSFSQTWYDAYSQIKYYEKEIPELYKYVQIGVAAEQTARYFPIVSWQEEVKNHLWREGSARDDIDAIIEMLTPERLLDIIRNYIFYRVEMGEATKVIARYMQYRASEKIVPRVLNNLEGIEDKKKGLIWHWQGSGKTLTMIFAANKLYHQKQLENPTIFFIVNRNELEDQLLDEFFSLDIIYWFHK
;
A
#
# COMPACT_ATOMS: atom_id res chain seq x y z
N MET A 1 9.90 -4.03 20.53
CA MET A 1 11.38 -3.94 20.75
C MET A 1 11.71 -2.53 21.25
N VAL A 2 12.84 -2.30 21.93
CA VAL A 2 13.24 -0.95 22.37
C VAL A 2 14.23 -0.35 21.37
N TYR A 3 13.98 0.89 20.95
CA TYR A 3 14.83 1.65 20.03
C TYR A 3 15.22 2.98 20.66
N LYS A 4 16.41 3.49 20.31
CA LYS A 4 16.97 4.72 20.88
C LYS A 4 17.51 5.64 19.78
N SER A 5 17.34 6.94 19.95
CA SER A 5 18.02 7.98 19.17
C SER A 5 18.36 9.15 20.09
N GLY A 6 19.65 9.41 20.30
CA GLY A 6 20.09 10.32 21.36
C GLY A 6 19.57 9.88 22.73
N ASP A 7 18.86 10.78 23.42
CA ASP A 7 18.24 10.52 24.72
C ASP A 7 16.79 9.98 24.61
N SER A 8 16.20 9.96 23.41
CA SER A 8 14.85 9.44 23.17
C SER A 8 14.85 7.91 23.12
N GLU A 9 13.86 7.30 23.77
CA GLU A 9 13.63 5.86 23.79
C GLU A 9 12.16 5.58 23.48
N ILE A 10 11.90 4.70 22.51
CA ILE A 10 10.56 4.18 22.21
C ILE A 10 10.53 2.67 22.37
N ARG A 11 9.34 2.13 22.58
CA ARG A 11 9.11 0.69 22.62
C ARG A 11 7.94 0.33 21.73
N THR A 12 8.23 -0.31 20.61
CA THR A 12 7.18 -0.85 19.74
C THR A 12 6.63 -2.16 20.28
N ASP A 13 5.36 -2.43 20.03
CA ASP A 13 4.76 -3.73 20.33
C ASP A 13 5.31 -4.80 19.38
N ILE A 14 5.14 -4.62 18.07
CA ILE A 14 5.61 -5.56 17.05
C ILE A 14 6.27 -4.81 15.89
N MET A 15 7.50 -5.22 15.54
CA MET A 15 8.23 -4.73 14.36
C MET A 15 8.54 -5.91 13.44
N LEU A 16 8.08 -5.85 12.18
CA LEU A 16 8.38 -6.87 11.18
C LEU A 16 9.63 -6.48 10.38
N TYR A 17 10.52 -7.46 10.23
CA TYR A 17 11.77 -7.34 9.50
C TYR A 17 11.77 -8.24 8.26
N VAL A 18 12.31 -7.71 7.17
CA VAL A 18 12.66 -8.50 5.98
C VAL A 18 14.14 -8.32 5.73
N ASN A 19 14.91 -9.40 5.80
CA ASN A 19 16.37 -9.39 5.63
C ASN A 19 17.08 -8.36 6.52
N GLY A 20 16.59 -8.17 7.75
CA GLY A 20 17.15 -7.21 8.72
C GLY A 20 16.69 -5.76 8.56
N ILE A 21 15.86 -5.44 7.55
CA ILE A 21 15.29 -4.10 7.35
C ILE A 21 13.91 -4.05 8.05
N PRO A 22 13.65 -3.08 8.95
CA PRO A 22 12.34 -2.92 9.56
C PRO A 22 11.36 -2.29 8.57
N LEU A 23 10.28 -3.01 8.23
CA LEU A 23 9.34 -2.57 7.19
C LEU A 23 7.93 -2.28 7.70
N VAL A 24 7.50 -2.90 8.80
CA VAL A 24 6.14 -2.72 9.35
C VAL A 24 6.17 -2.52 10.85
N ASN A 25 5.66 -1.39 11.34
CA ASN A 25 5.40 -1.18 12.77
C ASN A 25 3.94 -1.45 13.09
N LEU A 26 3.68 -2.28 14.10
CA LEU A 26 2.35 -2.52 14.63
C LEU A 26 2.31 -2.08 16.09
N GLU A 27 1.34 -1.23 16.41
CA GLU A 27 1.01 -0.84 17.78
C GLU A 27 -0.40 -1.33 18.13
N LEU A 28 -0.56 -1.86 19.33
CA LEU A 28 -1.75 -2.53 19.81
C LEU A 28 -2.31 -1.81 21.04
N LYS A 29 -3.63 -1.76 21.13
CA LYS A 29 -4.34 -1.26 22.32
C LYS A 29 -5.22 -2.35 22.91
N ASP A 30 -5.46 -2.23 24.21
CA ASP A 30 -6.32 -3.16 24.94
C ASP A 30 -7.77 -3.06 24.41
N PRO A 31 -8.31 -4.13 23.79
CA PRO A 31 -9.66 -4.10 23.23
C PRO A 31 -10.75 -4.05 24.29
N THR A 32 -10.43 -4.28 25.57
CA THR A 32 -11.38 -4.22 26.68
C THR A 32 -11.44 -2.84 27.34
N SER A 33 -10.52 -1.94 26.97
CA SER A 33 -10.43 -0.59 27.51
C SER A 33 -11.39 0.36 26.80
N PHE A 34 -12.31 1.00 27.54
CA PHE A 34 -13.23 2.00 26.97
C PHE A 34 -12.56 3.33 26.61
N SER A 35 -11.33 3.58 27.07
CA SER A 35 -10.60 4.83 26.86
C SER A 35 -9.54 4.76 25.76
N GLN A 36 -9.39 3.62 25.09
CA GLN A 36 -8.38 3.42 24.06
C GLN A 36 -9.01 2.85 22.79
N THR A 37 -8.48 3.27 21.66
CA THR A 37 -8.95 2.91 20.32
C THR A 37 -7.76 2.67 19.40
N TRP A 38 -8.00 2.16 18.20
CA TRP A 38 -6.96 2.09 17.17
C TRP A 38 -6.31 3.46 16.90
N TYR A 39 -7.01 4.58 17.12
CA TYR A 39 -6.45 5.92 16.87
C TYR A 39 -5.35 6.27 17.88
N ASP A 40 -5.41 5.74 19.10
CA ASP A 40 -4.35 5.91 20.09
C ASP A 40 -3.09 5.16 19.68
N ALA A 41 -3.23 3.93 19.14
CA ALA A 41 -2.11 3.21 18.52
C ALA A 41 -1.54 3.96 17.30
N TYR A 42 -2.40 4.51 16.44
CA TYR A 42 -2.00 5.33 15.30
C TYR A 42 -1.18 6.55 15.75
N SER A 43 -1.69 7.28 16.74
CA SER A 43 -1.04 8.46 17.31
C SER A 43 0.30 8.12 17.94
N GLN A 44 0.42 6.96 18.59
CA GLN A 44 1.68 6.45 19.12
C GLN A 44 2.71 6.18 18.01
N ILE A 45 2.31 5.60 16.88
CA ILE A 45 3.19 5.43 15.71
C ILE A 45 3.63 6.79 15.16
N LYS A 46 2.71 7.77 15.04
CA LYS A 46 3.05 9.14 14.59
C LYS A 46 4.03 9.84 15.54
N TYR A 47 3.91 9.61 16.84
CA TYR A 47 4.89 10.07 17.82
C TYR A 47 6.26 9.42 17.60
N TYR A 48 6.31 8.10 17.42
CA TYR A 48 7.54 7.36 17.17
C TYR A 48 8.26 7.76 15.88
N GLU A 49 7.51 8.11 14.83
CA GLU A 49 8.04 8.68 13.58
C GLU A 49 8.87 9.95 13.81
N LYS A 50 8.48 10.77 14.79
CA LYS A 50 9.17 12.02 15.16
C LYS A 50 10.33 11.78 16.12
N GLU A 51 10.15 10.87 17.08
CA GLU A 51 11.16 10.59 18.11
C GLU A 51 12.38 9.83 17.60
N ILE A 52 12.17 8.88 16.68
CA ILE A 52 13.27 8.08 16.11
C ILE A 52 13.20 8.12 14.57
N PRO A 53 13.48 9.27 13.94
CA PRO A 53 13.43 9.39 12.49
C PRO A 53 14.37 8.41 11.77
N GLU A 54 15.50 8.03 12.38
CA GLU A 54 16.45 7.09 11.78
C GLU A 54 15.84 5.71 11.51
N LEU A 55 15.00 5.22 12.43
CA LEU A 55 14.30 3.95 12.27
C LEU A 55 13.25 4.06 11.16
N TYR A 56 12.48 5.14 11.19
CA TYR A 56 11.36 5.37 10.28
C TYR A 56 11.76 5.80 8.85
N LYS A 57 13.05 5.95 8.58
CA LYS A 57 13.59 5.99 7.20
C LYS A 57 13.26 4.71 6.42
N TYR A 58 13.18 3.56 7.10
CA TYR A 58 13.01 2.25 6.46
C TYR A 58 11.59 1.71 6.57
N VAL A 59 10.88 2.00 7.68
CA VAL A 59 9.52 1.51 7.89
C VAL A 59 8.61 2.06 6.79
N GLN A 60 7.85 1.17 6.14
CA GLN A 60 6.96 1.54 5.04
C GLN A 60 5.51 1.56 5.47
N ILE A 61 5.10 0.66 6.37
CA ILE A 61 3.70 0.46 6.76
C ILE A 61 3.58 0.60 8.27
N GLY A 62 2.63 1.42 8.71
CA GLY A 62 2.13 1.42 10.08
C GLY A 62 0.84 0.63 10.16
N VAL A 63 0.65 -0.12 11.24
CA VAL A 63 -0.60 -0.79 11.60
C VAL A 63 -0.97 -0.39 13.01
N ALA A 64 -2.16 0.16 13.15
CA ALA A 64 -2.72 0.49 14.45
C ALA A 64 -3.90 -0.42 14.70
N ALA A 65 -3.84 -1.19 15.78
CA ALA A 65 -4.87 -2.17 16.08
C ALA A 65 -5.44 -2.02 17.49
N GLU A 66 -6.74 -2.20 17.53
CA GLU A 66 -7.58 -2.48 18.69
C GLU A 66 -8.59 -3.54 18.17
N GLN A 67 -9.83 -3.68 18.67
CA GLN A 67 -10.89 -4.47 18.02
C GLN A 67 -10.96 -4.25 16.50
N THR A 68 -10.63 -3.04 16.04
CA THR A 68 -10.40 -2.72 14.61
C THR A 68 -8.91 -2.58 14.32
N ALA A 69 -8.44 -3.14 13.20
CA ALA A 69 -7.07 -3.00 12.74
C ALA A 69 -6.99 -2.19 11.43
N ARG A 70 -6.20 -1.12 11.42
CA ARG A 70 -6.04 -0.23 10.27
C ARG A 70 -4.58 -0.11 9.88
N TYR A 71 -4.31 -0.10 8.58
CA TYR A 71 -2.96 0.13 8.04
C TYR A 71 -2.89 1.47 7.31
N PHE A 72 -1.68 2.01 7.23
CA PHE A 72 -1.39 3.29 6.61
C PHE A 72 0.09 3.35 6.18
N PRO A 73 0.44 4.23 5.23
CA PRO A 73 1.83 4.41 4.85
C PRO A 73 2.57 5.26 5.89
N ILE A 74 3.82 4.92 6.18
CA ILE A 74 4.69 5.77 7.01
C ILE A 74 5.19 6.96 6.18
N VAL A 75 4.85 8.16 6.66
CA VAL A 75 5.21 9.45 6.08
C VAL A 75 5.54 10.41 7.23
N SER A 76 6.81 10.43 7.62
CA SER A 76 7.27 11.07 8.88
C SER A 76 7.10 12.59 8.92
N TRP A 77 6.96 13.23 7.76
CA TRP A 77 6.76 14.68 7.63
C TRP A 77 5.29 15.10 7.55
N GLN A 78 4.34 14.15 7.62
CA GLN A 78 2.91 14.45 7.67
C GLN A 78 2.32 14.09 9.03
N GLU A 79 1.54 14.98 9.62
CA GLU A 79 0.85 14.74 10.90
C GLU A 79 -0.23 13.67 10.76
N GLU A 80 -1.02 13.75 9.67
CA GLU A 80 -2.04 12.77 9.35
C GLU A 80 -1.86 12.17 7.97
N VAL A 81 -2.12 10.85 7.88
CA VAL A 81 -2.12 10.11 6.62
C VAL A 81 -3.41 9.32 6.48
N LYS A 82 -3.79 9.03 5.22
CA LYS A 82 -4.94 8.17 4.95
C LYS A 82 -4.66 6.76 5.47
N ASN A 83 -5.63 6.22 6.21
CA ASN A 83 -5.59 4.87 6.77
C ASN A 83 -6.76 4.03 6.24
N HIS A 84 -6.57 2.71 6.20
CA HIS A 84 -7.44 1.79 5.49
C HIS A 84 -7.69 0.52 6.30
N LEU A 85 -8.83 -0.11 6.04
CA LEU A 85 -9.14 -1.46 6.49
C LEU A 85 -8.69 -2.46 5.42
N TRP A 86 -8.17 -3.60 5.85
CA TRP A 86 -7.90 -4.71 4.96
C TRP A 86 -9.08 -5.67 4.99
N ARG A 87 -9.61 -6.06 3.82
CA ARG A 87 -10.78 -6.95 3.68
C ARG A 87 -10.61 -7.94 2.53
N GLU A 88 -9.36 -8.26 2.21
CA GLU A 88 -9.03 -9.28 1.21
C GLU A 88 -8.76 -10.61 1.87
N GLY A 89 -9.28 -11.70 1.27
CA GLY A 89 -9.07 -13.05 1.74
C GLY A 89 -10.29 -13.62 2.47
N SER A 90 -10.02 -14.53 3.41
CA SER A 90 -11.02 -15.33 4.12
C SER A 90 -11.20 -14.96 5.59
N ALA A 91 -10.46 -13.93 6.03
CA ALA A 91 -10.46 -13.43 7.40
C ALA A 91 -11.87 -13.15 7.93
N ARG A 92 -12.07 -13.46 9.21
CA ARG A 92 -13.36 -13.34 9.90
C ARG A 92 -13.59 -11.94 10.46
N ASP A 93 -12.51 -11.27 10.82
CA ASP A 93 -12.49 -9.91 11.37
C ASP A 93 -11.30 -9.10 10.84
N ASP A 94 -11.21 -7.84 11.25
CA ASP A 94 -10.20 -6.90 10.76
C ASP A 94 -8.77 -7.28 11.23
N ILE A 95 -8.62 -7.94 12.39
CA ILE A 95 -7.31 -8.37 12.91
C ILE A 95 -6.79 -9.54 12.07
N ASP A 96 -7.61 -10.58 11.89
CA ASP A 96 -7.29 -11.71 11.01
C ASP A 96 -6.95 -11.22 9.60
N ALA A 97 -7.64 -10.20 9.11
CA ALA A 97 -7.41 -9.63 7.78
C ALA A 97 -6.03 -8.97 7.67
N ILE A 98 -5.60 -8.22 8.70
CA ILE A 98 -4.24 -7.67 8.76
C ILE A 98 -3.19 -8.77 8.88
N ILE A 99 -3.43 -9.82 9.66
CA ILE A 99 -2.50 -10.96 9.75
C ILE A 99 -2.34 -11.60 8.38
N GLU A 100 -3.43 -11.84 7.64
CA GLU A 100 -3.35 -12.34 6.27
C GLU A 100 -2.60 -11.36 5.34
N MET A 101 -2.85 -10.06 5.44
CA MET A 101 -2.16 -9.00 4.66
C MET A 101 -0.64 -9.04 4.87
N LEU A 102 -0.20 -9.34 6.10
CA LEU A 102 1.20 -9.34 6.51
C LEU A 102 1.90 -10.69 6.35
N THR A 103 1.24 -11.68 5.73
CA THR A 103 1.92 -12.90 5.28
C THR A 103 3.13 -12.55 4.39
N PRO A 104 4.25 -13.29 4.46
CA PRO A 104 5.48 -12.91 3.76
C PRO A 104 5.27 -12.62 2.27
N GLU A 105 4.49 -13.45 1.59
CA GLU A 105 4.21 -13.32 0.16
C GLU A 105 3.42 -12.04 -0.15
N ARG A 106 2.34 -11.76 0.60
CA ARG A 106 1.52 -10.56 0.40
C ARG A 106 2.27 -9.29 0.81
N LEU A 107 3.01 -9.31 1.92
CA LEU A 107 3.78 -8.16 2.35
C LEU A 107 4.84 -7.77 1.31
N LEU A 108 5.59 -8.74 0.78
CA LEU A 108 6.59 -8.49 -0.26
C LEU A 108 5.96 -7.98 -1.55
N ASP A 109 4.79 -8.50 -1.92
CA ASP A 109 4.05 -8.03 -3.09
C ASP A 109 3.54 -6.59 -2.89
N ILE A 110 2.98 -6.28 -1.72
CA ILE A 110 2.52 -4.93 -1.34
C ILE A 110 3.65 -3.92 -1.43
N ILE A 111 4.80 -4.22 -0.80
CA ILE A 111 5.95 -3.32 -0.79
C ILE A 111 6.50 -3.09 -2.20
N ARG A 112 6.52 -4.11 -3.05
CA ARG A 112 7.06 -4.01 -4.41
C ARG A 112 6.13 -3.29 -5.38
N ASN A 113 4.82 -3.54 -5.28
CA ASN A 113 3.89 -3.22 -6.36
C ASN A 113 2.78 -2.24 -5.97
N TYR A 114 2.59 -1.96 -4.67
CA TYR A 114 1.38 -1.31 -4.16
C TYR A 114 1.65 -0.15 -3.19
N ILE A 115 2.90 0.34 -3.13
CA ILE A 115 3.27 1.56 -2.41
C ILE A 115 4.01 2.48 -3.39
N PHE A 116 3.52 3.72 -3.53
CA PHE A 116 4.15 4.73 -4.38
C PHE A 116 4.31 6.04 -3.61
N TYR A 117 5.37 6.79 -3.93
CA TYR A 117 5.47 8.19 -3.53
C TYR A 117 4.52 9.01 -4.39
N ARG A 118 3.90 10.03 -3.82
CA ARG A 118 3.02 10.96 -4.54
C ARG A 118 3.39 12.39 -4.17
N VAL A 119 3.52 13.29 -5.14
CA VAL A 119 3.67 14.73 -4.88
C VAL A 119 2.34 15.42 -5.17
N GLU A 120 1.75 16.05 -4.16
CA GLU A 120 0.47 16.76 -4.27
C GLU A 120 0.65 18.19 -3.76
N MET A 121 0.37 19.18 -4.61
CA MET A 121 0.52 20.62 -4.29
C MET A 121 1.90 21.01 -3.72
N GLY A 122 2.96 20.31 -4.14
CA GLY A 122 4.33 20.55 -3.67
C GLY A 122 4.72 19.78 -2.40
N GLU A 123 3.79 19.04 -1.79
CA GLU A 123 4.07 18.17 -0.65
C GLU A 123 4.19 16.70 -1.10
N ALA A 124 5.29 16.06 -0.73
CA ALA A 124 5.44 14.63 -0.91
C ALA A 124 4.53 13.86 0.07
N THR A 125 4.02 12.72 -0.34
CA THR A 125 3.31 11.75 0.50
C THR A 125 3.56 10.35 -0.06
N LYS A 126 2.91 9.34 0.53
CA LYS A 126 2.88 7.98 -0.01
C LYS A 126 1.44 7.51 -0.14
N VAL A 127 1.19 6.77 -1.20
CA VAL A 127 -0.05 6.04 -1.42
C VAL A 127 0.21 4.56 -1.22
N ILE A 128 -0.62 3.90 -0.42
CA ILE A 128 -0.67 2.45 -0.30
C ILE A 128 -2.02 1.95 -0.84
N ALA A 129 -2.00 0.85 -1.60
CA ALA A 129 -3.22 0.32 -2.20
C ALA A 129 -4.25 -0.09 -1.15
N ARG A 130 -5.52 0.23 -1.42
CA ARG A 130 -6.68 -0.31 -0.70
C ARG A 130 -6.91 -1.77 -1.10
N TYR A 131 -7.52 -2.56 -0.22
CA TYR A 131 -7.74 -4.00 -0.45
C TYR A 131 -8.44 -4.31 -1.78
N MET A 132 -9.41 -3.50 -2.20
CA MET A 132 -10.13 -3.71 -3.47
C MET A 132 -9.32 -3.32 -4.71
N GLN A 133 -8.35 -2.40 -4.59
CA GLN A 133 -7.40 -2.07 -5.66
C GLN A 133 -6.37 -3.21 -5.81
N TYR A 134 -5.85 -3.71 -4.68
CA TYR A 134 -5.01 -4.91 -4.64
C TYR A 134 -5.73 -6.11 -5.26
N ARG A 135 -6.95 -6.44 -4.80
CA ARG A 135 -7.79 -7.53 -5.35
C ARG A 135 -7.97 -7.43 -6.85
N ALA A 136 -8.26 -6.24 -7.36
CA ALA A 136 -8.49 -6.04 -8.79
C ALA A 136 -7.21 -6.33 -9.59
N SER A 137 -6.07 -5.81 -9.15
CA SER A 137 -4.77 -6.08 -9.76
C SER A 137 -4.39 -7.56 -9.69
N GLU A 138 -4.58 -8.22 -8.54
CA GLU A 138 -4.36 -9.67 -8.36
C GLU A 138 -5.28 -10.55 -9.23
N LYS A 139 -6.36 -10.00 -9.80
CA LYS A 139 -7.20 -10.70 -10.78
C LYS A 139 -6.83 -10.38 -12.22
N ILE A 140 -6.31 -9.18 -12.47
CA ILE A 140 -5.88 -8.74 -13.81
C ILE A 140 -4.60 -9.48 -14.20
N VAL A 141 -3.57 -9.45 -13.33
CA VAL A 141 -2.23 -9.94 -13.68
C VAL A 141 -2.25 -11.43 -14.04
N PRO A 142 -2.79 -12.35 -13.22
CA PRO A 142 -2.82 -13.76 -13.57
C PRO A 142 -3.66 -14.05 -14.81
N ARG A 143 -4.74 -13.28 -15.07
CA ARG A 143 -5.52 -13.45 -16.29
C ARG A 143 -4.70 -13.15 -17.54
N VAL A 144 -3.90 -12.08 -17.52
CA VAL A 144 -3.01 -11.74 -18.63
C VAL A 144 -1.96 -12.82 -18.84
N LEU A 145 -1.29 -13.25 -17.75
CA LEU A 145 -0.25 -14.27 -17.82
C LEU A 145 -0.78 -15.64 -18.27
N ASN A 146 -1.91 -16.09 -17.71
CA ASN A 146 -2.55 -17.34 -18.10
C ASN A 146 -3.00 -17.32 -19.56
N ASN A 147 -3.40 -16.16 -20.10
CA ASN A 147 -3.72 -16.05 -21.51
C ASN A 147 -2.49 -16.14 -22.41
N LEU A 148 -1.40 -15.49 -22.02
CA LEU A 148 -0.11 -15.56 -22.73
C LEU A 148 0.44 -16.99 -22.76
N GLU A 149 0.32 -17.72 -21.65
CA GLU A 149 0.78 -19.12 -21.52
C GLU A 149 -0.19 -20.13 -22.15
N GLY A 150 -1.32 -19.70 -22.71
CA GLY A 150 -2.30 -20.59 -23.32
C GLY A 150 -3.14 -21.42 -22.33
N ILE A 151 -3.08 -21.10 -21.03
CA ILE A 151 -3.86 -21.78 -19.97
C ILE A 151 -5.33 -21.36 -20.02
N GLU A 152 -5.62 -20.09 -20.33
CA GLU A 152 -6.99 -19.56 -20.48
C GLU A 152 -7.15 -18.74 -21.76
N ASP A 153 -8.21 -18.96 -22.56
CA ASP A 153 -8.50 -18.13 -23.75
C ASP A 153 -9.29 -16.83 -23.42
N LYS A 154 -9.22 -16.36 -22.17
CA LYS A 154 -9.95 -15.15 -21.74
C LYS A 154 -9.12 -13.88 -22.00
N LYS A 155 -9.45 -13.21 -23.10
CA LYS A 155 -8.76 -11.97 -23.55
C LYS A 155 -9.31 -10.67 -22.95
N LYS A 156 -10.39 -10.74 -22.16
CA LYS A 156 -11.11 -9.55 -21.66
C LYS A 156 -11.52 -9.76 -20.20
N GLY A 157 -11.68 -8.65 -19.48
CA GLY A 157 -12.17 -8.63 -18.11
C GLY A 157 -12.87 -7.31 -17.80
N LEU A 158 -13.75 -7.34 -16.79
CA LEU A 158 -14.44 -6.15 -16.28
C LEU A 158 -14.17 -6.05 -14.78
N ILE A 159 -13.63 -4.91 -14.34
CA ILE A 159 -13.56 -4.56 -12.92
C ILE A 159 -14.58 -3.48 -12.64
N TRP A 160 -15.53 -3.77 -11.74
CA TRP A 160 -16.53 -2.80 -11.31
C TRP A 160 -16.07 -2.09 -10.03
N HIS A 161 -15.95 -0.76 -10.12
CA HIS A 161 -15.56 0.11 -9.00
C HIS A 161 -16.63 1.17 -8.75
N TRP A 162 -16.90 1.45 -7.48
CA TRP A 162 -17.65 2.63 -7.06
C TRP A 162 -16.90 3.93 -7.41
N GLN A 163 -17.62 5.03 -7.60
CA GLN A 163 -17.01 6.35 -7.80
C GLN A 163 -16.19 6.75 -6.56
N GLY A 164 -15.04 7.41 -6.76
CA GLY A 164 -14.15 7.81 -5.66
C GLY A 164 -13.34 6.66 -5.02
N SER A 165 -13.47 5.43 -5.52
CA SER A 165 -12.70 4.29 -5.01
C SER A 165 -11.21 4.36 -5.36
N GLY A 166 -10.83 5.12 -6.39
CA GLY A 166 -9.44 5.24 -6.87
C GLY A 166 -9.16 4.27 -8.02
N LYS A 167 -9.96 4.33 -9.09
CA LYS A 167 -9.86 3.46 -10.28
C LYS A 167 -8.54 3.67 -11.02
N THR A 168 -8.10 4.93 -11.13
CA THR A 168 -6.82 5.31 -11.73
C THR A 168 -5.66 4.63 -11.02
N LEU A 169 -5.62 4.70 -9.69
CA LEU A 169 -4.62 3.97 -8.90
C LEU A 169 -4.67 2.46 -9.13
N THR A 170 -5.87 1.84 -9.23
CA THR A 170 -5.98 0.42 -9.59
C THR A 170 -5.31 0.11 -10.94
N MET A 171 -5.56 0.94 -11.95
CA MET A 171 -4.96 0.79 -13.28
C MET A 171 -3.44 0.89 -13.21
N ILE A 172 -2.93 1.86 -12.44
CA ILE A 172 -1.50 2.07 -12.23
C ILE A 172 -0.86 0.88 -11.51
N PHE A 173 -1.45 0.40 -10.42
CA PHE A 173 -0.95 -0.78 -9.70
C PHE A 173 -0.89 -2.03 -10.60
N ALA A 174 -1.97 -2.28 -11.36
CA ALA A 174 -2.01 -3.41 -12.28
C ALA A 174 -0.97 -3.28 -13.40
N ALA A 175 -0.81 -2.09 -13.98
CA ALA A 175 0.17 -1.84 -15.00
C ALA A 175 1.61 -1.96 -14.49
N ASN A 176 1.92 -1.39 -13.32
CA ASN A 176 3.22 -1.54 -12.68
C ASN A 176 3.56 -3.01 -12.43
N LYS A 177 2.60 -3.77 -11.87
CA LYS A 177 2.80 -5.20 -11.61
C LYS A 177 2.99 -5.99 -12.90
N LEU A 178 2.25 -5.69 -13.98
CA LEU A 178 2.42 -6.29 -15.31
C LEU A 178 3.78 -5.96 -15.92
N TYR A 179 4.21 -4.69 -15.86
CA TYR A 179 5.47 -4.23 -16.41
C TYR A 179 6.68 -4.95 -15.83
N HIS A 180 6.62 -5.32 -14.55
CA HIS A 180 7.66 -6.08 -13.87
C HIS A 180 7.54 -7.61 -14.01
N GLN A 181 6.58 -8.14 -14.77
CA GLN A 181 6.51 -9.57 -15.05
C GLN A 181 7.52 -9.95 -16.13
N LYS A 182 8.46 -10.84 -15.78
CA LYS A 182 9.50 -11.31 -16.71
C LYS A 182 8.91 -12.00 -17.95
N GLN A 183 7.77 -12.67 -17.80
CA GLN A 183 7.08 -13.38 -18.89
C GLN A 183 6.58 -12.42 -19.99
N LEU A 184 6.38 -11.14 -19.67
CA LEU A 184 5.91 -10.13 -20.61
C LEU A 184 7.05 -9.39 -21.32
N GLU A 185 8.30 -9.68 -20.95
CA GLU A 185 9.51 -9.02 -21.45
C GLU A 185 9.43 -7.48 -21.32
N ASN A 186 9.00 -6.79 -22.37
CA ASN A 186 8.79 -5.34 -22.38
C ASN A 186 7.36 -5.01 -22.86
N PRO A 187 6.35 -5.15 -21.99
CA PRO A 187 4.96 -4.99 -22.40
C PRO A 187 4.63 -3.53 -22.72
N THR A 188 3.93 -3.30 -23.82
CA THR A 188 3.29 -2.00 -24.09
C THR A 188 1.90 -1.98 -23.45
N ILE A 189 1.66 -1.01 -22.56
CA ILE A 189 0.39 -0.87 -21.83
C ILE A 189 -0.29 0.43 -22.26
N PHE A 190 -1.51 0.32 -22.80
CA PHE A 190 -2.31 1.47 -23.21
C PHE A 190 -3.39 1.78 -22.19
N PHE A 191 -3.41 3.02 -21.71
CA PHE A 191 -4.54 3.56 -20.94
C PHE A 191 -5.44 4.37 -21.87
N ILE A 192 -6.68 3.91 -22.06
CA ILE A 192 -7.66 4.58 -22.91
C ILE A 192 -8.72 5.21 -22.01
N VAL A 193 -8.81 6.53 -22.04
CA VAL A 193 -9.79 7.33 -21.29
C VAL A 193 -10.67 8.12 -22.26
N ASN A 194 -11.94 8.34 -21.89
CA ASN A 194 -12.95 8.88 -22.82
C ASN A 194 -12.99 10.43 -22.89
N ARG A 195 -12.25 11.15 -22.05
CA ARG A 195 -12.30 12.63 -21.99
C ARG A 195 -10.90 13.21 -21.79
N ASN A 196 -10.63 14.33 -22.44
CA ASN A 196 -9.37 15.08 -22.28
C ASN A 196 -9.10 15.44 -20.80
N GLU A 197 -10.11 15.88 -20.05
CA GLU A 197 -9.97 16.17 -18.61
C GLU A 197 -9.57 14.94 -17.77
N LEU A 198 -9.94 13.73 -18.20
CA LEU A 198 -9.56 12.48 -17.53
C LEU A 198 -8.15 12.03 -17.94
N GLU A 199 -7.70 12.43 -19.12
CA GLU A 199 -6.33 12.23 -19.59
C GLU A 199 -5.38 13.12 -18.79
N ASP A 200 -5.71 14.41 -18.64
CA ASP A 200 -4.95 15.34 -17.80
C ASP A 200 -4.84 14.83 -16.36
N GLN A 201 -5.95 14.38 -15.76
CA GLN A 201 -5.94 13.78 -14.41
C GLN A 201 -5.09 12.52 -14.31
N LEU A 202 -5.08 11.68 -15.35
CA LEU A 202 -4.29 10.46 -15.37
C LEU A 202 -2.80 10.80 -15.51
N LEU A 203 -2.46 11.74 -16.40
CA LEU A 203 -1.10 12.24 -16.55
C LEU A 203 -0.60 12.89 -15.25
N ASP A 204 -1.39 13.76 -14.64
CA ASP A 204 -1.09 14.38 -13.34
C ASP A 204 -0.85 13.32 -12.27
N GLU A 205 -1.66 12.26 -12.24
CA GLU A 205 -1.46 11.15 -11.31
C GLU A 205 -0.13 10.44 -11.58
N PHE A 206 0.21 10.16 -12.84
CA PHE A 206 1.50 9.56 -13.22
C PHE A 206 2.71 10.43 -12.87
N PHE A 207 2.62 11.74 -13.12
CA PHE A 207 3.64 12.72 -12.74
C PHE A 207 3.76 12.81 -11.22
N SER A 208 2.63 12.83 -10.51
CA SER A 208 2.61 12.85 -9.07
C SER A 208 3.26 11.60 -8.49
N LEU A 209 3.09 10.44 -9.12
CA LEU A 209 3.53 9.16 -8.57
C LEU A 209 5.02 8.82 -8.80
N ASP A 210 5.81 9.71 -9.41
CA ASP A 210 7.22 9.47 -9.78
C ASP A 210 7.42 8.19 -10.64
N ILE A 211 6.37 7.77 -11.34
CA ILE A 211 6.34 6.54 -12.15
C ILE A 211 6.94 6.79 -13.53
N ILE A 212 6.79 8.00 -14.10
CA ILE A 212 7.14 8.31 -15.50
C ILE A 212 8.65 8.15 -15.79
N TYR A 213 9.54 8.40 -14.81
CA TYR A 213 10.98 8.19 -15.02
C TYR A 213 11.36 6.74 -15.32
N TRP A 214 10.47 5.77 -15.04
CA TRP A 214 10.68 4.36 -15.36
C TRP A 214 10.25 3.96 -16.77
N PHE A 215 9.36 4.72 -17.42
CA PHE A 215 8.72 4.33 -18.69
C PHE A 215 9.28 5.05 -19.94
N HIS A 216 10.39 5.77 -19.84
CA HIS A 216 11.04 6.48 -20.96
C HIS A 216 12.48 5.99 -21.26
N LYS A 217 12.76 4.70 -21.03
CA LYS A 217 13.98 4.05 -21.56
C LYS A 217 13.66 3.08 -22.68
#